data_AF-A0A952R6N4-F1
#
_entry.id   AF-A0A952R6N4-F1
#
_cell.length_a   1.000
_cell.length_b   1.000
_cell.length_c   1.000
_cell.angle_alpha   90.00
_cell.angle_beta   90.00
_cell.angle_gamma   90.00
#
_symmetry.space_group_name_H-M   'P 1'
#
loop_
_entity.id
_entity.type
_entity.pdbx_description
1 polymer ?
#
loop_
_entity_poly.entity_id
_entity_poly.type
_entity_poly.pdbx_seq_one_letter_code
_entity_poly.pdbx_strand_id
1 'polypeptide(L)'
;MKNTWAWIAMLAVGASALVGCVVEEDENVKNTDGGVAGTGAVGGTGGTAGSAGAAGGGTGGTGATAGSGATGGVGATGGSGATAGVGATGGTGGTGGTPACYGDTTSETVACSALPYFSARCDENGTEYPPLGVEACEYTATYGRLGVHEANYDCLASITGDPCSASHDAAVQACLDTVFPRACDTTDTQPEGGKCADFAASCAAITEEACAASYNALTTAAQGLVAQCYNEGEGDCAEDFYACILTPE
;
A
#
# COMPACT_ATOMS: atom_id res chain seq x y z
N MET A 1 -22.30 16.23 -17.45
CA MET A 1 -22.66 14.80 -17.30
C MET A 1 -21.74 14.04 -18.25
N LYS A 2 -20.45 13.97 -17.91
CA LYS A 2 -19.76 12.81 -17.31
C LYS A 2 -19.73 11.62 -18.29
N ASN A 3 -18.80 11.67 -19.25
CA ASN A 3 -18.41 10.50 -20.06
C ASN A 3 -17.34 9.65 -19.32
N THR A 4 -17.35 9.64 -17.99
CA THR A 4 -16.48 8.81 -17.12
C THR A 4 -16.76 7.31 -17.24
N TRP A 5 -17.78 6.91 -18.00
CA TRP A 5 -18.25 5.52 -18.14
C TRP A 5 -17.30 4.64 -18.96
N ALA A 6 -16.40 5.22 -19.78
CA ALA A 6 -15.49 4.43 -20.61
C ALA A 6 -14.36 3.74 -19.81
N TRP A 7 -13.99 4.28 -18.64
CA TRP A 7 -12.88 3.78 -17.82
C TRP A 7 -13.29 2.62 -16.90
N ILE A 8 -14.56 2.59 -16.46
CA ILE A 8 -15.09 1.56 -15.54
C ILE A 8 -15.06 0.16 -16.19
N ALA A 9 -15.23 0.07 -17.52
CA ALA A 9 -15.24 -1.21 -18.22
C ALA A 9 -13.87 -1.91 -18.32
N MET A 10 -12.75 -1.23 -18.07
CA MET A 10 -11.41 -1.84 -18.18
C MET A 10 -10.95 -2.56 -16.91
N LEU A 11 -11.54 -2.28 -15.75
CA LEU A 11 -11.10 -2.90 -14.48
C LEU A 11 -11.72 -4.29 -14.21
N ALA A 12 -12.71 -4.71 -15.01
CA ALA A 12 -13.39 -6.00 -14.83
C ALA A 12 -12.68 -7.20 -15.51
N VAL A 13 -11.57 -6.99 -16.22
CA VAL A 13 -10.91 -8.06 -17.00
C VAL A 13 -9.62 -8.53 -16.35
N GLY A 14 -9.72 -8.99 -15.10
CA GLY A 14 -8.59 -9.52 -14.32
C GLY A 14 -8.88 -10.83 -13.58
N ALA A 15 -10.06 -11.45 -13.76
CA ALA A 15 -10.39 -12.74 -13.17
C ALA A 15 -10.24 -13.86 -14.21
N SER A 16 -9.05 -14.47 -14.22
CA SER A 16 -8.71 -15.84 -14.61
C SER A 16 -9.79 -16.68 -15.31
N ALA A 17 -9.47 -17.13 -16.52
CA ALA A 17 -10.15 -18.26 -17.17
C ALA A 17 -10.08 -19.52 -16.29
N LEU A 18 -11.21 -19.93 -15.71
CA LEU A 18 -11.41 -21.28 -15.21
C LEU A 18 -12.09 -22.13 -16.28
N VAL A 19 -11.31 -23.04 -16.84
CA VAL A 19 -11.80 -24.22 -17.57
C VAL A 19 -12.43 -25.18 -16.56
N GLY A 20 -13.75 -25.40 -16.69
CA GLY A 20 -14.45 -26.66 -16.46
C GLY A 20 -14.57 -27.22 -15.03
N CYS A 21 -15.80 -27.35 -14.53
CA CYS A 21 -16.38 -28.61 -14.04
C CYS A 21 -17.86 -28.41 -13.65
N VAL A 22 -18.78 -29.02 -14.40
CA VAL A 22 -20.11 -29.39 -13.89
C VAL A 22 -19.87 -30.56 -12.94
N VAL A 23 -20.14 -30.39 -11.64
CA VAL A 23 -20.18 -31.48 -10.66
C VAL A 23 -21.66 -31.74 -10.36
N GLU A 24 -22.10 -32.93 -10.74
CA GLU A 24 -23.37 -33.52 -10.33
C GLU A 24 -23.38 -33.71 -8.80
N GLU A 25 -24.53 -33.42 -8.19
CA GLU A 25 -24.77 -33.62 -6.76
C GLU A 25 -24.64 -35.10 -6.41
N ASP A 26 -23.70 -35.46 -5.55
CA ASP A 26 -23.68 -36.76 -4.89
C ASP A 26 -23.32 -36.62 -3.41
N GLU A 27 -24.05 -37.36 -2.60
CA GLU A 27 -24.18 -37.19 -1.16
C GLU A 27 -22.92 -37.63 -0.36
N ASN A 28 -22.77 -37.01 0.81
CA ASN A 28 -22.37 -37.67 2.06
C ASN A 28 -20.96 -38.31 2.16
N VAL A 29 -19.98 -37.53 2.62
CA VAL A 29 -18.87 -38.08 3.43
C VAL A 29 -18.54 -37.14 4.59
N LYS A 30 -18.85 -37.59 5.81
CA LYS A 30 -18.19 -37.16 7.04
C LYS A 30 -16.81 -37.78 7.10
N ASN A 31 -15.74 -36.98 7.21
CA ASN A 31 -14.69 -37.29 8.17
C ASN A 31 -13.82 -36.06 8.52
N THR A 32 -13.72 -35.85 9.83
CA THR A 32 -12.63 -35.23 10.57
C THR A 32 -11.24 -35.59 10.03
N ASP A 33 -10.33 -34.60 9.99
CA ASP A 33 -9.02 -34.68 10.66
C ASP A 33 -8.24 -33.34 10.59
N GLY A 34 -7.50 -33.06 11.66
CA GLY A 34 -6.88 -31.78 11.97
C GLY A 34 -5.68 -31.40 11.12
N GLY A 35 -5.59 -30.10 10.82
CA GLY A 35 -4.43 -29.43 10.23
C GLY A 35 -3.60 -28.70 11.29
N VAL A 36 -2.36 -29.15 11.41
CA VAL A 36 -1.28 -28.77 12.33
C VAL A 36 -0.97 -27.26 12.35
N ALA A 37 -0.75 -26.71 13.55
CA ALA A 37 -0.25 -25.36 13.77
C ALA A 37 1.15 -25.19 13.13
N GLY A 38 1.30 -24.15 12.31
CA GLY A 38 2.58 -23.74 11.74
C GLY A 38 3.61 -23.46 12.83
N THR A 39 4.79 -24.04 12.69
CA THR A 39 5.91 -23.90 13.63
C THR A 39 6.51 -22.50 13.49
N GLY A 40 6.61 -21.77 14.60
CA GLY A 40 7.21 -20.45 14.66
C GLY A 40 8.68 -20.45 14.24
N ALA A 41 9.09 -19.39 13.56
CA ALA A 41 10.48 -19.16 13.17
C ALA A 41 11.39 -19.16 14.41
N VAL A 42 12.44 -19.98 14.38
CA VAL A 42 13.48 -20.03 15.41
C VAL A 42 14.41 -18.83 15.20
N GLY A 43 14.43 -17.92 16.17
CA GLY A 43 15.39 -16.81 16.20
C GLY A 43 16.83 -17.34 16.25
N GLY A 44 17.70 -16.78 15.40
CA GLY A 44 19.11 -17.16 15.33
C GLY A 44 19.83 -16.93 16.66
N THR A 45 20.74 -17.83 17.01
CA THR A 45 21.59 -17.74 18.19
C THR A 45 22.58 -16.57 18.07
N GLY A 46 22.55 -15.67 19.05
CA GLY A 46 23.47 -14.53 19.15
C GLY A 46 24.93 -14.97 19.24
N GLY A 47 25.79 -14.27 18.50
CA GLY A 47 27.24 -14.49 18.52
C GLY A 47 27.86 -14.23 19.89
N THR A 48 28.89 -15.01 20.21
CA THR A 48 29.63 -14.95 21.47
C THR A 48 30.42 -13.65 21.57
N ALA A 49 30.27 -12.91 22.66
CA ALA A 49 31.06 -11.70 22.92
C ALA A 49 32.56 -12.05 23.03
N GLY A 50 33.40 -11.33 22.29
CA GLY A 50 34.86 -11.45 22.40
C GLY A 50 35.34 -11.05 23.79
N SER A 51 36.23 -11.84 24.38
CA SER A 51 36.80 -11.57 25.70
C SER A 51 37.63 -10.30 25.71
N ALA A 52 37.42 -9.43 26.71
CA ALA A 52 38.26 -8.28 26.96
C ALA A 52 39.69 -8.73 27.28
N GLY A 53 40.67 -8.18 26.55
CA GLY A 53 42.08 -8.37 26.87
C GLY A 53 42.42 -7.83 28.25
N ALA A 54 43.25 -8.56 28.99
CA ALA A 54 43.69 -8.20 30.33
C ALA A 54 44.38 -6.82 30.36
N ALA A 55 44.12 -6.08 31.43
CA ALA A 55 44.55 -4.70 31.64
C ALA A 55 46.08 -4.53 31.58
N GLY A 56 46.54 -3.69 30.64
CA GLY A 56 47.89 -3.15 30.60
C GLY A 56 48.04 -2.10 29.50
N GLY A 57 48.02 -0.80 29.87
CA GLY A 57 48.42 0.33 29.02
C GLY A 57 47.58 0.57 27.76
N GLY A 58 46.48 1.32 27.89
CA GLY A 58 45.48 1.51 26.85
C GLY A 58 45.91 2.35 25.64
N THR A 59 45.96 1.71 24.48
CA THR A 59 45.49 2.27 23.21
C THR A 59 44.17 1.57 22.88
N GLY A 60 43.13 2.34 22.53
CA GLY A 60 41.76 1.86 22.36
C GLY A 60 41.67 0.64 21.44
N GLY A 61 41.04 -0.43 21.94
CA GLY A 61 40.73 -1.60 21.14
C GLY A 61 39.80 -1.23 19.99
N THR A 62 40.10 -1.73 18.79
CA THR A 62 39.21 -1.66 17.63
C THR A 62 37.88 -2.33 17.98
N GLY A 63 36.77 -1.60 17.82
CA GLY A 63 35.42 -2.13 18.01
C GLY A 63 35.20 -3.37 17.16
N ALA A 64 34.55 -4.39 17.74
CA ALA A 64 34.18 -5.61 17.04
C ALA A 64 33.33 -5.27 15.80
N THR A 65 33.70 -5.80 14.64
CA THR A 65 32.81 -5.81 13.48
C THR A 65 31.63 -6.71 13.82
N ALA A 66 30.44 -6.15 13.92
CA ALA A 66 29.22 -6.94 14.09
C ALA A 66 29.09 -7.89 12.90
N GLY A 67 28.91 -9.19 13.17
CA GLY A 67 28.52 -10.14 12.13
C GLY A 67 27.17 -9.73 11.56
N SER A 68 27.03 -9.84 10.23
CA SER A 68 25.77 -9.58 9.52
C SER A 68 24.63 -10.38 10.16
N GLY A 69 23.74 -9.69 10.88
CA GLY A 69 22.61 -10.30 11.61
C GLY A 69 22.29 -9.68 12.97
N ALA A 70 23.09 -8.77 13.51
CA ALA A 70 22.75 -8.06 14.74
C ALA A 70 21.89 -6.81 14.46
N THR A 71 20.60 -6.90 14.73
CA THR A 71 19.71 -5.74 14.87
C THR A 71 20.12 -4.92 16.11
N GLY A 72 20.28 -3.62 15.93
CA GLY A 72 20.18 -2.59 16.98
C GLY A 72 21.07 -2.75 18.22
N GLY A 73 22.40 -2.67 18.08
CA GLY A 73 23.26 -2.36 19.21
C GLY A 73 23.14 -0.88 19.59
N VAL A 74 22.70 -0.58 20.81
CA VAL A 74 22.78 0.76 21.40
C VAL A 74 24.25 1.21 21.40
N GLY A 75 24.54 2.34 20.76
CA GLY A 75 25.89 2.91 20.73
C GLY A 75 26.41 3.14 22.15
N ALA A 76 27.63 2.68 22.42
CA ALA A 76 28.30 2.90 23.70
C ALA A 76 28.41 4.41 23.98
N THR A 77 27.85 4.85 25.11
CA THR A 77 28.08 6.20 25.63
C THR A 77 29.58 6.37 25.86
N GLY A 78 30.20 7.29 25.12
CA GLY A 78 31.62 7.58 25.22
C GLY A 78 32.02 7.98 26.63
N GLY A 79 33.06 7.33 27.16
CA GLY A 79 33.73 7.78 28.38
C GLY A 79 34.30 9.18 28.17
N SER A 80 34.04 10.07 29.13
CA SER A 80 34.55 11.44 29.14
C SER A 80 36.08 11.45 29.13
N GLY A 81 36.68 11.88 28.02
CA GLY A 81 38.14 12.07 27.98
C GLY A 81 38.76 12.15 26.59
N ALA A 82 38.34 13.08 25.74
CA ALA A 82 39.21 13.78 24.77
C ALA A 82 38.38 14.79 23.96
N THR A 83 38.81 16.04 23.96
CA THR A 83 38.33 17.09 23.07
C THR A 83 38.82 16.86 21.64
N ALA A 84 37.95 17.17 20.68
CA ALA A 84 38.14 17.19 19.22
C ALA A 84 38.03 15.84 18.47
N GLY A 85 36.77 15.52 18.12
CA GLY A 85 36.43 14.59 17.05
C GLY A 85 34.95 14.79 16.70
N VAL A 86 34.66 15.63 15.70
CA VAL A 86 33.35 15.62 15.04
C VAL A 86 33.24 14.26 14.35
N GLY A 87 32.32 13.41 14.79
CA GLY A 87 32.16 12.10 14.16
C GLY A 87 31.26 11.15 14.94
N ALA A 88 29.95 11.45 15.00
CA ALA A 88 28.93 10.44 15.20
C ALA A 88 27.58 10.94 14.68
N THR A 89 27.40 10.96 13.35
CA THR A 89 26.06 10.83 12.75
C THR A 89 25.97 9.40 12.24
N GLY A 90 25.74 8.45 13.14
CA GLY A 90 25.58 7.04 12.82
C GLY A 90 24.28 6.55 13.41
N GLY A 91 23.23 6.52 12.59
CA GLY A 91 21.91 6.07 13.03
C GLY A 91 20.86 6.10 11.93
N THR A 92 21.11 5.44 10.80
CA THR A 92 20.03 5.01 9.89
C THR A 92 20.34 3.60 9.44
N GLY A 93 19.82 2.63 10.20
CA GLY A 93 20.03 1.22 9.95
C GLY A 93 18.91 0.40 10.57
N GLY A 94 17.72 0.52 9.97
CA GLY A 94 16.53 -0.24 10.34
C GLY A 94 15.80 -0.77 9.11
N THR A 95 16.51 -1.27 8.10
CA THR A 95 15.90 -2.00 6.97
C THR A 95 15.72 -3.46 7.36
N GLY A 96 14.64 -3.73 8.10
CA GLY A 96 14.24 -5.08 8.47
C GLY A 96 12.86 -5.20 9.13
N GLY A 97 12.09 -4.11 9.16
CA GLY A 97 10.67 -4.18 9.51
C GLY A 97 9.86 -4.62 8.30
N THR A 98 8.77 -5.36 8.54
CA THR A 98 7.63 -5.48 7.61
C THR A 98 7.44 -4.13 6.90
N PRO A 99 7.27 -4.07 5.56
CA PRO A 99 7.05 -2.79 4.89
C PRO A 99 5.96 -2.04 5.65
N ALA A 100 6.33 -0.88 6.21
CA ALA A 100 5.38 -0.05 6.92
C ALA A 100 4.23 0.21 5.93
N CYS A 101 3.01 -0.11 6.35
CA CYS A 101 1.84 0.17 5.55
C CYS A 101 1.69 1.69 5.36
N TYR A 102 0.99 2.09 4.31
CA TYR A 102 0.76 3.50 4.02
C TYR A 102 -0.36 4.03 4.91
N GLY A 103 0.03 4.69 6.01
CA GLY A 103 -0.88 5.29 6.99
C GLY A 103 -1.03 6.80 6.84
N ASP A 104 -1.41 7.48 7.93
CA ASP A 104 -1.60 8.94 7.96
C ASP A 104 -0.34 9.73 8.34
N THR A 105 0.80 9.05 8.51
CA THR A 105 2.01 9.63 9.10
C THR A 105 3.08 9.87 8.05
N THR A 106 3.02 10.99 7.34
CA THR A 106 4.18 11.48 6.57
C THR A 106 4.35 12.99 6.63
N SER A 107 5.47 13.45 6.05
CA SER A 107 6.02 14.80 6.16
C SER A 107 5.78 15.55 4.85
N GLU A 108 4.92 16.57 4.90
CA GLU A 108 4.52 17.45 3.80
C GLU A 108 3.78 16.79 2.62
N THR A 109 2.61 17.34 2.29
CA THR A 109 1.86 16.97 1.09
C THR A 109 2.62 17.38 -0.17
N VAL A 110 2.93 16.42 -1.04
CA VAL A 110 3.51 16.70 -2.36
C VAL A 110 2.41 17.16 -3.31
N ALA A 111 2.64 18.24 -4.06
CA ALA A 111 1.64 18.74 -5.00
C ALA A 111 1.67 17.95 -6.32
N CYS A 112 0.50 17.54 -6.82
CA CYS A 112 0.36 16.88 -8.13
C CYS A 112 0.87 17.73 -9.30
N SER A 113 0.95 19.05 -9.12
CA SER A 113 1.55 19.97 -10.09
C SER A 113 3.04 19.75 -10.34
N ALA A 114 3.71 18.97 -9.48
CA ALA A 114 5.11 18.57 -9.64
C ALA A 114 5.30 17.33 -10.54
N LEU A 115 4.22 16.66 -10.97
CA LEU A 115 4.33 15.53 -11.90
C LEU A 115 4.93 15.99 -13.25
N PRO A 116 5.82 15.20 -13.88
CA PRO A 116 6.50 15.59 -15.13
C PRO A 116 5.56 15.89 -16.30
N TYR A 117 4.35 15.35 -16.26
CA TYR A 117 3.32 15.46 -17.30
C TYR A 117 2.08 16.25 -16.84
N PHE A 118 2.16 17.01 -15.74
CA PHE A 118 1.03 17.76 -15.20
C PHE A 118 0.39 18.74 -16.19
N SER A 119 1.22 19.38 -17.03
CA SER A 119 0.74 20.34 -18.04
C SER A 119 0.23 19.70 -19.32
N ALA A 120 0.34 18.39 -19.49
CA ALA A 120 -0.17 17.71 -20.68
C ALA A 120 -1.70 17.73 -20.70
N ARG A 121 -2.28 17.66 -21.90
CA ARG A 121 -3.72 17.58 -22.13
C ARG A 121 -3.97 16.50 -23.18
N CYS A 122 -4.86 15.58 -22.85
CA CYS A 122 -5.25 14.47 -23.70
C CYS A 122 -6.58 14.82 -24.36
N ASP A 123 -6.62 14.77 -25.69
CA ASP A 123 -7.84 15.01 -26.44
C ASP A 123 -8.60 13.71 -26.64
N GLU A 124 -9.83 13.66 -26.16
CA GLU A 124 -10.76 12.60 -26.49
C GLU A 124 -12.01 13.21 -27.13
N ASN A 125 -12.15 13.02 -28.44
CA ASN A 125 -13.25 13.55 -29.24
C ASN A 125 -13.40 15.09 -29.17
N GLY A 126 -12.29 15.83 -29.17
CA GLY A 126 -12.31 17.29 -29.12
C GLY A 126 -12.53 17.89 -27.73
N THR A 127 -12.52 17.06 -26.67
CA THR A 127 -12.52 17.53 -25.30
C THR A 127 -11.15 17.23 -24.67
N GLU A 128 -10.52 18.27 -24.13
CA GLU A 128 -9.23 18.15 -23.44
C GLU A 128 -9.43 17.74 -21.98
N TYR A 129 -8.72 16.69 -21.57
CA TYR A 129 -8.67 16.18 -20.21
C TYR A 129 -7.23 16.16 -19.70
N PRO A 130 -7.00 16.25 -18.38
CA PRO A 130 -5.69 15.93 -17.82
C PRO A 130 -5.36 14.44 -18.04
N PRO A 131 -4.08 14.04 -18.09
CA PRO A 131 -3.68 12.64 -18.11
C PRO A 131 -4.21 11.88 -16.90
N LEU A 132 -4.50 10.58 -17.05
CA LEU A 132 -5.03 9.74 -15.98
C LEU A 132 -4.15 9.78 -14.72
N GLY A 133 -2.83 9.84 -14.88
CA GLY A 133 -1.91 9.93 -13.74
C GLY A 133 -2.07 11.23 -12.92
N VAL A 134 -2.48 12.32 -13.54
CA VAL A 134 -2.76 13.58 -12.83
C VAL A 134 -4.06 13.45 -12.03
N GLU A 135 -5.11 12.89 -12.63
CA GLU A 135 -6.39 12.66 -11.95
C GLU A 135 -6.22 11.69 -10.77
N ALA A 136 -5.47 10.59 -10.95
CA ALA A 136 -5.17 9.64 -9.88
C ALA A 136 -4.39 10.31 -8.72
N CYS A 137 -3.46 11.21 -9.03
CA CYS A 137 -2.74 11.98 -8.03
C CYS A 137 -3.69 12.90 -7.25
N GLU A 138 -4.51 13.71 -7.94
CA GLU A 138 -5.45 14.65 -7.31
C GLU A 138 -6.52 13.93 -6.48
N TYR A 139 -6.99 12.78 -6.98
CA TYR A 139 -7.91 11.90 -6.27
C TYR A 139 -7.30 11.43 -4.95
N THR A 140 -6.09 10.87 -4.98
CA THR A 140 -5.42 10.40 -3.75
C THR A 140 -5.02 11.55 -2.83
N ALA A 141 -4.73 12.74 -3.34
CA ALA A 141 -4.45 13.93 -2.53
C ALA A 141 -5.71 14.40 -1.75
N THR A 142 -6.88 14.24 -2.36
CA THR A 142 -8.16 14.72 -1.81
C THR A 142 -8.79 13.69 -0.89
N TYR A 143 -8.86 12.43 -1.33
CA TYR A 143 -9.64 11.38 -0.68
C TYR A 143 -8.77 10.29 -0.06
N GLY A 144 -7.54 10.11 -0.55
CA GLY A 144 -6.59 9.14 -0.06
C GLY A 144 -5.96 9.55 1.26
N ARG A 145 -5.45 8.57 2.00
CA ARG A 145 -4.62 8.81 3.18
C ARG A 145 -3.28 9.38 2.77
N LEU A 146 -2.64 10.13 3.66
CA LEU A 146 -1.45 10.89 3.31
C LEU A 146 -0.30 10.01 2.78
N GLY A 147 0.00 8.89 3.47
CA GLY A 147 1.04 7.97 3.02
C GLY A 147 0.68 7.24 1.71
N VAL A 148 -0.61 7.05 1.44
CA VAL A 148 -1.10 6.46 0.18
C VAL A 148 -0.88 7.45 -0.95
N HIS A 149 -1.20 8.72 -0.72
CA HIS A 149 -0.97 9.77 -1.69
C HIS A 149 0.52 9.93 -2.03
N GLU A 150 1.40 9.97 -1.03
CA GLU A 150 2.85 10.08 -1.26
C GLU A 150 3.38 8.88 -2.06
N ALA A 151 3.01 7.66 -1.67
CA ALA A 151 3.42 6.46 -2.39
C ALA A 151 2.88 6.42 -3.83
N ASN A 152 1.64 6.88 -4.03
CA ASN A 152 1.05 6.99 -5.35
C ASN A 152 1.79 8.04 -6.18
N TYR A 153 2.04 9.22 -5.63
CA TYR A 153 2.81 10.28 -6.28
C TYR A 153 4.18 9.78 -6.75
N ASP A 154 4.94 9.10 -5.88
CA ASP A 154 6.27 8.58 -6.22
C ASP A 154 6.21 7.59 -7.38
N CYS A 155 5.21 6.71 -7.38
CA CYS A 155 5.00 5.76 -8.46
C CYS A 155 4.66 6.48 -9.77
N LEU A 156 3.70 7.41 -9.73
CA LEU A 156 3.25 8.20 -10.87
C LEU A 156 4.38 9.05 -11.47
N ALA A 157 5.18 9.69 -10.63
CA ALA A 157 6.32 10.51 -11.05
C ALA A 157 7.39 9.70 -11.80
N SER A 158 7.44 8.37 -11.60
CA SER A 158 8.36 7.47 -12.30
C SER A 158 7.90 7.06 -13.70
N ILE A 159 6.62 7.30 -14.04
CA ILE A 159 6.07 6.91 -15.34
C ILE A 159 6.63 7.82 -16.43
N THR A 160 7.22 7.22 -17.44
CA THR A 160 7.77 7.90 -18.62
C THR A 160 6.98 7.56 -19.88
N GLY A 161 7.00 8.43 -20.88
CA GLY A 161 6.36 8.21 -22.17
C GLY A 161 5.28 9.26 -22.47
N ASP A 162 4.44 8.97 -23.45
CA ASP A 162 3.29 9.82 -23.79
C ASP A 162 2.20 9.67 -22.72
N PRO A 163 1.87 10.74 -21.97
CA PRO A 163 0.90 10.68 -20.89
C PRO A 163 -0.55 10.44 -21.37
N CYS A 164 -0.81 10.51 -22.68
CA CYS A 164 -2.12 10.27 -23.28
C CYS A 164 -2.20 8.91 -23.98
N SER A 165 -1.22 8.03 -23.73
CA SER A 165 -1.17 6.70 -24.33
C SER A 165 -1.77 5.64 -23.41
N ALA A 166 -2.39 4.62 -23.99
CA ALA A 166 -2.87 3.45 -23.24
C ALA A 166 -1.75 2.77 -22.41
N SER A 167 -0.49 2.85 -22.85
CA SER A 167 0.65 2.36 -22.06
C SER A 167 0.91 3.17 -20.78
N HIS A 168 0.67 4.48 -20.82
CA HIS A 168 0.74 5.32 -19.63
C HIS A 168 -0.41 4.99 -18.68
N ASP A 169 -1.63 4.85 -19.20
CA ASP A 169 -2.80 4.50 -18.40
C ASP A 169 -2.62 3.16 -17.68
N ALA A 170 -2.09 2.15 -18.38
CA ALA A 170 -1.76 0.86 -17.77
C ALA A 170 -0.70 0.98 -16.66
N ALA A 171 0.27 1.88 -16.81
CA ALA A 171 1.29 2.12 -15.79
C ALA A 171 0.71 2.86 -14.57
N VAL A 172 -0.22 3.80 -14.78
CA VAL A 172 -0.97 4.46 -13.71
C VAL A 172 -1.80 3.44 -12.93
N GLN A 173 -2.49 2.54 -13.63
CA GLN A 173 -3.26 1.48 -12.97
C GLN A 173 -2.36 0.57 -12.14
N ALA A 174 -1.20 0.18 -12.68
CA ALA A 174 -0.22 -0.61 -11.94
C ALA A 174 0.30 0.09 -10.68
N CYS A 175 0.39 1.43 -10.68
CA CYS A 175 0.70 2.21 -9.49
C CYS A 175 -0.41 2.08 -8.43
N LEU A 176 -1.67 2.26 -8.81
CA LEU A 176 -2.81 2.13 -7.89
C LEU A 176 -2.90 0.71 -7.31
N ASP A 177 -2.78 -0.32 -8.15
CA ASP A 177 -2.80 -1.73 -7.76
C ASP A 177 -1.65 -2.09 -6.79
N THR A 178 -0.53 -1.37 -6.87
CA THR A 178 0.61 -1.56 -5.97
C THR A 178 0.43 -0.81 -4.65
N VAL A 179 -0.14 0.40 -4.69
CA VAL A 179 -0.18 1.31 -3.54
C VAL A 179 -1.38 1.02 -2.64
N PHE A 180 -2.58 0.81 -3.21
CA PHE A 180 -3.82 0.70 -2.44
C PHE A 180 -3.81 -0.51 -1.47
N PRO A 181 -3.42 -1.73 -1.90
CA PRO A 181 -3.38 -2.88 -0.99
C PRO A 181 -2.37 -2.77 0.15
N ARG A 182 -1.45 -1.79 0.08
CA ARG A 182 -0.44 -1.55 1.10
C ARG A 182 -0.86 -0.47 2.11
N ALA A 183 -2.05 0.09 1.98
CA ALA A 183 -2.59 1.02 2.96
C ALA A 183 -2.74 0.35 4.34
N CYS A 184 -2.50 1.10 5.41
CA CYS A 184 -2.65 0.55 6.75
C CYS A 184 -4.11 0.21 7.02
N ASP A 185 -4.36 -0.93 7.64
CA ASP A 185 -5.68 -1.21 8.18
C ASP A 185 -6.04 -0.14 9.22
N THR A 186 -7.22 0.45 9.08
CA THR A 186 -7.75 1.44 10.02
C THR A 186 -8.60 0.74 11.07
N THR A 187 -8.09 -0.34 11.68
CA THR A 187 -8.82 -1.23 12.61
C THR A 187 -9.58 -0.51 13.73
N ASP A 188 -9.29 0.77 14.00
CA ASP A 188 -9.99 1.61 14.97
C ASP A 188 -11.36 2.15 14.51
N THR A 189 -11.76 2.03 13.23
CA THR A 189 -13.04 2.64 12.75
C THR A 189 -13.92 1.76 11.86
N GLN A 190 -13.56 0.51 11.59
CA GLN A 190 -14.53 -0.41 10.98
C GLN A 190 -15.55 -0.78 12.07
N PRO A 191 -16.83 -0.35 11.99
CA PRO A 191 -17.84 -0.82 12.93
C PRO A 191 -17.86 -2.35 12.86
N GLU A 192 -17.80 -3.01 14.02
CA GLU A 192 -17.78 -4.47 14.12
C GLU A 192 -18.92 -5.07 13.28
N GLY A 193 -18.58 -5.73 12.18
CA GLY A 193 -19.51 -6.09 11.08
C GLY A 193 -19.15 -5.52 9.70
N GLY A 194 -17.89 -5.10 9.51
CA GLY A 194 -17.25 -4.50 8.32
C GLY A 194 -18.10 -4.20 7.09
N LYS A 195 -18.17 -2.93 6.71
CA LYS A 195 -18.87 -2.47 5.49
C LYS A 195 -18.50 -3.34 4.28
N CYS A 196 -17.23 -3.74 4.16
CA CYS A 196 -16.75 -4.57 3.07
C CYS A 196 -17.30 -6.00 3.04
N ALA A 197 -17.68 -6.57 4.18
CA ALA A 197 -18.38 -7.85 4.22
C ALA A 197 -19.82 -7.69 3.69
N ASP A 198 -20.51 -6.61 4.06
CA ASP A 198 -21.85 -6.28 3.54
C ASP A 198 -21.81 -5.98 2.03
N PHE A 199 -20.77 -5.26 1.57
CA PHE A 199 -20.50 -5.03 0.15
C PHE A 199 -20.27 -6.34 -0.60
N ALA A 200 -19.36 -7.20 -0.11
CA ALA A 200 -19.05 -8.47 -0.77
C ALA A 200 -20.26 -9.43 -0.78
N ALA A 201 -21.11 -9.37 0.25
CA ALA A 201 -22.35 -10.15 0.31
C ALA A 201 -23.41 -9.65 -0.69
N SER A 202 -23.47 -8.35 -0.94
CA SER A 202 -24.37 -7.75 -1.94
C SER A 202 -23.81 -7.80 -3.36
N CYS A 203 -22.48 -7.92 -3.50
CA CYS A 203 -21.77 -7.88 -4.77
C CYS A 203 -20.71 -8.99 -4.89
N ALA A 204 -21.08 -10.13 -5.47
CA ALA A 204 -20.17 -11.27 -5.63
C ALA A 204 -18.93 -10.99 -6.51
N ALA A 205 -18.96 -9.91 -7.30
CA ALA A 205 -17.85 -9.47 -8.12
C ALA A 205 -16.71 -8.79 -7.32
N ILE A 206 -16.99 -8.34 -6.09
CA ILE A 206 -16.01 -7.68 -5.22
C ILE A 206 -15.76 -8.56 -4.01
N THR A 207 -14.52 -8.99 -3.83
CA THR A 207 -14.14 -9.72 -2.61
C THR A 207 -14.04 -8.76 -1.43
N GLU A 208 -14.28 -9.26 -0.23
CA GLU A 208 -14.11 -8.48 1.01
C GLU A 208 -12.69 -7.90 1.12
N GLU A 209 -11.68 -8.66 0.70
CA GLU A 209 -10.28 -8.24 0.67
C GLU A 209 -10.04 -7.08 -0.31
N ALA A 210 -10.57 -7.15 -1.54
CA ALA A 210 -10.42 -6.08 -2.52
C ALA A 210 -11.14 -4.80 -2.08
N CYS A 211 -12.32 -4.94 -1.47
CA CYS A 211 -13.01 -3.81 -0.85
C CYS A 211 -12.16 -3.22 0.28
N ALA A 212 -11.64 -4.04 1.20
CA ALA A 212 -10.86 -3.57 2.34
C ALA A 212 -9.57 -2.86 1.89
N ALA A 213 -8.85 -3.41 0.91
CA ALA A 213 -7.67 -2.79 0.32
C ALA A 213 -7.98 -1.37 -0.23
N SER A 214 -9.09 -1.24 -0.94
CA SER A 214 -9.49 0.03 -1.54
C SER A 214 -10.01 1.02 -0.48
N TYR A 215 -10.79 0.54 0.48
CA TYR A 215 -11.33 1.37 1.57
C TYR A 215 -10.24 1.90 2.49
N ASN A 216 -9.28 1.04 2.87
CA ASN A 216 -8.18 1.40 3.78
C ASN A 216 -7.23 2.43 3.19
N ALA A 217 -7.21 2.55 1.85
CA ALA A 217 -6.46 3.59 1.15
C ALA A 217 -7.07 4.99 1.30
N LEU A 218 -8.34 5.09 1.69
CA LEU A 218 -9.10 6.33 1.79
C LEU A 218 -9.16 6.86 3.22
N THR A 219 -9.35 8.18 3.34
CA THR A 219 -9.67 8.83 4.61
C THR A 219 -11.05 8.40 5.12
N THR A 220 -11.28 8.48 6.43
CA THR A 220 -12.59 8.16 7.03
C THR A 220 -13.74 8.98 6.43
N ALA A 221 -13.48 10.24 6.05
CA ALA A 221 -14.48 11.09 5.40
C ALA A 221 -14.84 10.55 4.00
N ALA A 222 -13.84 10.22 3.18
CA ALA A 222 -14.04 9.64 1.85
C ALA A 222 -14.74 8.28 1.92
N GLN A 223 -14.37 7.42 2.87
CA GLN A 223 -15.08 6.17 3.15
C GLN A 223 -16.58 6.37 3.45
N GLY A 224 -16.95 7.49 4.08
CA GLY A 224 -18.34 7.87 4.30
C GLY A 224 -19.08 8.18 2.99
N LEU A 225 -18.45 8.95 2.11
CA LEU A 225 -19.01 9.32 0.80
C LEU A 225 -19.15 8.11 -0.12
N VAL A 226 -18.16 7.23 -0.18
CA VAL A 226 -18.24 5.98 -0.97
C VAL A 226 -19.41 5.12 -0.50
N ALA A 227 -19.59 4.97 0.83
CA ALA A 227 -20.71 4.24 1.38
C ALA A 227 -22.06 4.89 1.03
N GLN A 228 -22.15 6.21 1.04
CA GLN A 228 -23.36 6.93 0.67
C GLN A 228 -23.68 6.70 -0.81
N CYS A 229 -22.70 6.96 -1.69
CA CYS A 229 -22.84 6.80 -3.12
C CYS A 229 -23.31 5.38 -3.50
N TYR A 230 -22.73 4.34 -2.89
CA TYR A 230 -23.15 2.97 -3.18
C TYR A 230 -24.59 2.67 -2.76
N ASN A 231 -25.02 3.18 -1.60
CA ASN A 231 -26.39 2.97 -1.13
C ASN A 231 -27.44 3.70 -1.99
N GLU A 232 -27.01 4.71 -2.77
CA GLU A 232 -27.84 5.45 -3.71
C GLU A 232 -27.81 4.86 -5.14
N GLY A 233 -26.88 3.93 -5.42
CA GLY A 233 -26.74 3.26 -6.71
C GLY A 233 -27.88 2.29 -7.03
N GLU A 234 -28.34 2.30 -8.28
CA GLU A 234 -29.33 1.34 -8.82
C GLU A 234 -28.71 0.40 -9.87
N GLY A 235 -27.39 0.45 -10.08
CA GLY A 235 -26.67 -0.17 -11.18
C GLY A 235 -26.05 -1.54 -10.87
N ASP A 236 -25.12 -1.95 -11.74
CA ASP A 236 -24.28 -3.12 -11.48
C ASP A 236 -23.39 -2.83 -10.28
N CYS A 237 -23.43 -3.71 -9.28
CA CYS A 237 -22.80 -3.46 -8.00
C CYS A 237 -21.29 -3.22 -8.09
N ALA A 238 -20.60 -3.83 -9.07
CA ALA A 238 -19.17 -3.64 -9.23
C ALA A 238 -18.88 -2.29 -9.89
N GLU A 239 -19.61 -1.97 -10.97
CA GLU A 239 -19.49 -0.68 -11.64
C GLU A 239 -19.81 0.49 -10.70
N ASP A 240 -20.89 0.36 -9.92
CA ASP A 240 -21.29 1.38 -8.95
C ASP A 240 -20.24 1.53 -7.85
N PHE A 241 -19.68 0.45 -7.31
CA PHE A 241 -18.64 0.53 -6.31
C PHE A 241 -17.39 1.26 -6.82
N TYR A 242 -16.90 0.91 -8.01
CA TYR A 242 -15.72 1.57 -8.59
C TYR A 242 -16.02 3.02 -8.98
N ALA A 243 -17.22 3.31 -9.48
CA ALA A 243 -17.67 4.68 -9.73
C ALA A 243 -17.70 5.51 -8.45
N CYS A 244 -18.23 4.94 -7.37
CA CYS A 244 -18.33 5.61 -6.08
C CYS A 244 -16.97 5.82 -5.42
N ILE A 245 -16.04 4.87 -5.58
CA ILE A 245 -14.65 5.06 -5.16
C ILE A 245 -14.03 6.20 -5.95
N LEU A 246 -14.11 6.22 -7.27
CA LEU A 246 -13.37 7.22 -8.06
C LEU A 246 -14.02 8.62 -8.02
N THR A 247 -15.32 8.71 -7.75
CA THR A 247 -16.07 9.97 -7.67
C THR A 247 -17.03 10.02 -6.49
N PRO A 248 -16.53 10.11 -5.25
CA PRO A 248 -17.37 10.30 -4.08
C PRO A 248 -17.92 11.73 -4.07
N GLU A 249 -19.21 11.89 -4.38
CA GLU A 249 -19.95 13.17 -4.38
C GLU A 249 -20.53 13.52 -3.01
#